data_AF-A0A8H6BWD7-F1
#
_entry.id   AF-A0A8H6BWD7-F1
#
_cell.length_a   1.000
_cell.length_b   1.000
_cell.length_c   1.000
_cell.angle_alpha   90.00
_cell.angle_beta   90.00
_cell.angle_gamma   90.00
#
_symmetry.space_group_name_H-M   'P 1'
#
loop_
_entity.id
_entity.type
_entity.pdbx_description
1 polymer ?
#
loop_
_entity_poly.entity_id
_entity_poly.type
_entity_poly.pdbx_seq_one_letter_code
_entity_poly.pdbx_strand_id
1 'polypeptide(L)'
;MWQDYFEEAGNRLTKFEIRNTHRFGNDSLISLLTNAGRNLTSLKLSRLDGLNAADVYGMIPHFLSPSKLTHLEISYPEKEELISDDLIISILSITDDTLVSLNLDGCSDLTEKFLIDGVAQFCPNLTHLSIQNLDQISDDGFAQALKEYSKVNVGGLLEVYLTKCIGLGDKAIYELFKHSGHTLVELSINSLDLLTKNFLSQVFTEDSHQFKKRLLQQLEESQDEEVEYYNHIRLPLLTYLDSGFVRAVDNELLSLIGESCPQLKIIEVYGDNRCTSKARIRPGLMVIGRQSDEI
;
A
#
# COMPACT_ATOMS: atom_id res chain seq x y z
N MET A 1 -21.24 12.46 -26.25
CA MET A 1 -21.20 11.21 -25.44
C MET A 1 -19.73 10.88 -25.19
N TRP A 2 -19.37 10.01 -24.23
CA TRP A 2 -17.96 9.63 -24.03
C TRP A 2 -17.36 9.00 -25.30
N GLN A 3 -18.18 8.24 -26.01
CA GLN A 3 -17.86 7.54 -27.24
C GLN A 3 -17.42 8.51 -28.34
N ASP A 4 -18.24 9.53 -28.65
CA ASP A 4 -17.89 10.56 -29.64
C ASP A 4 -16.53 11.20 -29.33
N TYR A 5 -16.27 11.51 -28.05
CA TYR A 5 -14.99 12.10 -27.64
C TYR A 5 -13.82 11.16 -27.90
N PHE A 6 -13.93 9.87 -27.56
CA PHE A 6 -12.85 8.91 -27.79
C PHE A 6 -12.66 8.60 -29.26
N GLU A 7 -13.72 8.57 -30.07
CA GLU A 7 -13.62 8.40 -31.53
C GLU A 7 -12.87 9.57 -32.19
N GLU A 8 -13.09 10.80 -31.75
CA GLU A 8 -12.45 11.99 -32.32
C GLU A 8 -11.03 12.27 -31.75
N ALA A 9 -10.81 11.97 -30.47
CA ALA A 9 -9.62 12.39 -29.74
C ALA A 9 -8.77 11.25 -29.15
N GLY A 10 -9.27 10.02 -29.13
CA GLY A 10 -8.62 8.88 -28.45
C GLY A 10 -7.22 8.57 -28.97
N ASN A 11 -6.97 8.78 -30.26
CA ASN A 11 -5.65 8.54 -30.87
C ASN A 11 -4.52 9.43 -30.31
N ARG A 12 -4.85 10.54 -29.63
CA ARG A 12 -3.88 11.45 -28.98
C ARG A 12 -3.84 11.27 -27.46
N LEU A 13 -4.74 10.46 -26.90
CA LEU A 13 -4.91 10.32 -25.47
C LEU A 13 -3.85 9.36 -24.90
N THR A 14 -3.02 9.86 -23.99
CA THR A 14 -2.00 9.06 -23.30
C THR A 14 -2.29 8.88 -21.82
N LYS A 15 -3.13 9.72 -21.23
CA LYS A 15 -3.53 9.61 -19.82
C LYS A 15 -5.03 9.79 -19.73
N PHE A 16 -5.69 8.90 -19.02
CA PHE A 16 -7.11 9.01 -18.73
C PHE A 16 -7.36 8.75 -17.25
N GLU A 17 -8.04 9.69 -16.61
CA GLU A 17 -8.45 9.59 -15.21
C GLU A 17 -9.90 10.03 -15.11
N ILE A 18 -10.71 9.19 -14.46
CA ILE A 18 -12.09 9.51 -14.16
C ILE A 18 -12.47 8.93 -12.80
N ARG A 19 -13.15 9.75 -12.00
CA ARG A 19 -13.54 9.39 -10.65
C ARG A 19 -14.96 9.85 -10.32
N ASN A 20 -15.61 9.13 -9.39
CA ASN A 20 -16.85 9.54 -8.72
C ASN A 20 -17.99 9.88 -9.70
N THR A 21 -18.31 8.96 -10.61
CA THR A 21 -19.42 9.21 -11.55
C THR A 21 -20.08 7.94 -12.06
N HIS A 22 -21.41 7.96 -12.12
CA HIS A 22 -22.23 6.94 -12.78
C HIS A 22 -22.31 7.13 -14.31
N ARG A 23 -21.82 8.26 -14.85
CA ARG A 23 -21.96 8.62 -16.27
C ARG A 23 -20.92 7.96 -17.19
N PHE A 24 -19.92 7.30 -16.59
CA PHE A 24 -18.94 6.51 -17.32
C PHE A 24 -19.25 5.04 -17.06
N GLY A 25 -19.77 4.37 -18.09
CA GLY A 25 -20.17 2.97 -17.99
C GLY A 25 -19.46 2.07 -18.98
N ASN A 26 -19.95 0.84 -19.08
CA ASN A 26 -19.35 -0.22 -19.90
C ASN A 26 -18.98 0.25 -21.32
N ASP A 27 -19.92 0.83 -22.07
CA ASP A 27 -19.69 1.34 -23.44
C ASP A 27 -18.64 2.46 -23.49
N SER A 28 -18.52 3.25 -22.41
CA SER A 28 -17.51 4.31 -22.32
C SER A 28 -16.12 3.71 -22.16
N LEU A 29 -15.95 2.67 -21.33
CA LEU A 29 -14.67 1.97 -21.21
C LEU A 29 -14.31 1.23 -22.50
N ILE A 30 -15.26 0.55 -23.13
CA ILE A 30 -15.04 -0.13 -24.42
C ILE A 30 -14.55 0.86 -25.47
N SER A 31 -15.21 2.02 -25.59
CA SER A 31 -14.82 3.05 -26.54
C SER A 31 -13.45 3.67 -26.20
N LEU A 32 -13.16 3.94 -24.92
CA LEU A 32 -11.83 4.39 -24.48
C LEU A 32 -10.74 3.38 -24.89
N LEU A 33 -10.92 2.10 -24.56
CA LEU A 33 -9.92 1.06 -24.83
C LEU A 33 -9.71 0.88 -26.34
N THR A 34 -10.77 0.87 -27.12
CA THR A 34 -10.71 0.71 -28.58
C THR A 34 -9.96 1.85 -29.26
N ASN A 35 -10.19 3.10 -28.81
CA ASN A 35 -9.65 4.28 -29.49
C ASN A 35 -8.33 4.79 -28.91
N ALA A 36 -8.07 4.53 -27.62
CA ALA A 36 -6.92 5.09 -26.90
C ALA A 36 -6.05 4.04 -26.20
N GLY A 37 -6.55 2.81 -25.95
CA GLY A 37 -5.88 1.82 -25.08
C GLY A 37 -4.40 1.58 -25.43
N ARG A 38 -4.08 1.48 -26.72
CA ARG A 38 -2.71 1.27 -27.21
C ARG A 38 -1.77 2.46 -26.98
N ASN A 39 -2.31 3.63 -26.66
CA ASN A 39 -1.58 4.88 -26.41
C ASN A 39 -1.45 5.23 -24.93
N LEU A 40 -2.23 4.59 -24.06
CA LEU A 40 -2.25 4.95 -22.65
C LEU A 40 -0.93 4.61 -21.96
N THR A 41 -0.39 5.61 -21.28
CA THR A 41 0.65 5.52 -20.27
C THR A 41 0.07 5.62 -18.86
N SER A 42 -1.18 6.07 -18.71
CA SER A 42 -1.90 6.11 -17.43
C SER A 42 -3.39 5.85 -17.63
N LEU A 43 -3.93 4.91 -16.84
CA LEU A 43 -5.34 4.57 -16.78
C LEU A 43 -5.78 4.57 -15.32
N LYS A 44 -6.70 5.47 -14.97
CA LYS A 44 -7.21 5.60 -13.60
C LYS A 44 -8.73 5.63 -13.57
N LEU A 45 -9.31 4.61 -12.97
CA LEU A 45 -10.75 4.37 -12.86
C LEU A 45 -11.10 4.22 -11.37
N SER A 46 -11.85 5.17 -10.81
CA SER A 46 -12.19 5.13 -9.38
C SER A 46 -13.66 5.43 -9.13
N ARG A 47 -14.35 4.60 -8.34
CA ARG A 47 -15.74 4.85 -7.92
C ARG A 47 -16.65 5.13 -9.13
N LEU A 48 -16.74 4.15 -10.02
CA LEU A 48 -17.48 4.23 -11.28
C LEU A 48 -18.67 3.28 -11.27
N ASP A 49 -19.77 3.69 -10.66
CA ASP A 49 -21.00 2.88 -10.53
C ASP A 49 -21.62 2.47 -11.87
N GLY A 50 -21.28 3.17 -12.96
CA GLY A 50 -21.74 2.82 -14.31
C GLY A 50 -20.97 1.64 -14.93
N LEU A 51 -19.80 1.28 -14.38
CA LEU A 51 -18.90 0.25 -14.89
C LEU A 51 -19.07 -1.03 -14.07
N ASN A 52 -19.98 -1.88 -14.51
CA ASN A 52 -20.63 -2.91 -13.69
C ASN A 52 -20.56 -4.32 -14.28
N ALA A 53 -19.69 -4.53 -15.27
CA ALA A 53 -19.53 -5.80 -15.96
C ALA A 53 -18.07 -6.26 -15.94
N ALA A 54 -17.81 -7.43 -15.36
CA ALA A 54 -16.46 -7.98 -15.17
C ALA A 54 -15.75 -8.29 -16.50
N ASP A 55 -16.50 -8.74 -17.50
CA ASP A 55 -15.99 -8.99 -18.86
C ASP A 55 -15.45 -7.71 -19.52
N VAL A 56 -16.04 -6.55 -19.24
CA VAL A 56 -15.58 -5.26 -19.74
C VAL A 56 -14.25 -4.85 -19.11
N TYR A 57 -14.05 -5.10 -17.81
CA TYR A 57 -12.71 -4.98 -17.21
C TYR A 57 -11.73 -5.97 -17.82
N GLY A 58 -12.17 -7.21 -18.08
CA GLY A 58 -11.41 -8.25 -18.76
C GLY A 58 -10.90 -7.86 -20.16
N MET A 59 -11.47 -6.83 -20.78
CA MET A 59 -10.98 -6.30 -22.05
C MET A 59 -9.67 -5.50 -21.89
N ILE A 60 -9.42 -4.86 -20.74
CA ILE A 60 -8.27 -3.98 -20.51
C ILE A 60 -6.95 -4.57 -21.04
N PRO A 61 -6.50 -5.77 -20.61
CA PRO A 61 -5.20 -6.32 -21.05
C PRO A 61 -5.11 -6.51 -22.58
N HIS A 62 -6.22 -6.71 -23.29
CA HIS A 62 -6.25 -6.92 -24.74
C HIS A 62 -6.02 -5.64 -25.56
N PHE A 63 -6.32 -4.49 -24.96
CA PHE A 63 -6.23 -3.18 -25.63
C PHE A 63 -5.00 -2.37 -25.22
N LEU A 64 -4.33 -2.74 -24.13
CA LEU A 64 -3.07 -2.12 -23.74
C LEU A 64 -1.94 -2.53 -24.69
N SER A 65 -1.00 -1.62 -24.88
CA SER A 65 0.28 -1.93 -25.51
C SER A 65 1.24 -2.48 -24.46
N PRO A 66 2.00 -3.55 -24.74
CA PRO A 66 3.01 -4.06 -23.83
C PRO A 66 4.01 -2.98 -23.42
N SER A 67 4.44 -2.99 -22.16
CA SER A 67 5.50 -2.13 -21.63
C SER A 67 5.29 -0.63 -21.94
N LYS A 68 4.05 -0.15 -21.74
CA LYS A 68 3.70 1.27 -21.97
C LYS A 68 2.99 1.93 -20.80
N LEU A 69 2.15 1.19 -20.08
CA LEU A 69 1.38 1.73 -18.98
C LEU A 69 2.26 1.89 -17.73
N THR A 70 2.39 3.13 -17.26
CA THR A 70 3.23 3.50 -16.11
C THR A 70 2.43 3.69 -14.82
N HIS A 71 1.13 4.00 -14.94
CA HIS A 71 0.24 4.25 -13.81
C HIS A 71 -1.10 3.54 -14.04
N LEU A 72 -1.45 2.64 -13.12
CA LEU A 72 -2.72 1.94 -13.11
C LEU A 72 -3.46 2.23 -11.81
N GLU A 73 -4.70 2.68 -11.92
CA GLU A 73 -5.64 2.72 -10.81
C GLU A 73 -6.96 2.09 -11.24
N ILE A 74 -7.39 1.08 -10.50
CA ILE A 74 -8.74 0.53 -10.54
C ILE A 74 -9.15 0.44 -9.07
N SER A 75 -9.98 1.37 -8.61
CA SER A 75 -10.29 1.49 -7.18
C SER A 75 -11.78 1.67 -6.91
N TYR A 76 -12.24 1.09 -5.81
CA TYR A 76 -13.62 1.11 -5.32
C TYR A 76 -14.62 0.77 -6.44
N PRO A 77 -14.55 -0.44 -7.03
CA PRO A 77 -15.53 -0.89 -8.00
C PRO A 77 -16.94 -0.92 -7.38
N GLU A 78 -17.99 -0.85 -8.21
CA GLU A 78 -19.39 -0.90 -7.72
C GLU A 78 -19.68 -2.19 -6.93
N LYS A 79 -19.06 -3.29 -7.34
CA LYS A 79 -19.13 -4.61 -6.71
C LYS A 79 -17.76 -5.23 -6.63
N GLU A 80 -17.52 -5.96 -5.56
CA GLU A 80 -16.23 -6.57 -5.22
C GLU A 80 -15.79 -7.58 -6.29
N GLU A 81 -16.73 -8.43 -6.74
CA GLU A 81 -16.56 -9.47 -7.76
C GLU A 81 -16.14 -8.98 -9.17
N LEU A 82 -16.12 -7.66 -9.41
CA LEU A 82 -15.73 -7.11 -10.71
C LEU A 82 -14.22 -7.18 -10.93
N ILE A 83 -13.42 -7.17 -9.85
CA ILE A 83 -11.97 -7.10 -9.92
C ILE A 83 -11.37 -8.32 -9.22
N SER A 84 -10.89 -9.29 -10.02
CA SER A 84 -10.27 -10.51 -9.52
C SER A 84 -8.75 -10.49 -9.62
N ASP A 85 -8.08 -11.38 -8.88
CA ASP A 85 -6.63 -11.57 -8.96
C ASP A 85 -6.17 -11.83 -10.40
N ASP A 86 -6.87 -12.72 -11.12
CA ASP A 86 -6.50 -13.10 -12.49
C ASP A 86 -6.60 -11.92 -13.48
N LEU A 87 -7.56 -11.02 -13.29
CA LEU A 87 -7.64 -9.79 -14.07
C LEU A 87 -6.40 -8.92 -13.81
N ILE A 88 -6.08 -8.66 -12.54
CA ILE A 88 -4.95 -7.80 -12.18
C ILE A 88 -3.64 -8.42 -12.68
N ILE A 89 -3.41 -9.70 -12.44
CA ILE A 89 -2.22 -10.43 -12.94
C ILE A 89 -2.14 -10.32 -14.46
N SER A 90 -3.25 -10.48 -15.18
CA SER A 90 -3.28 -10.34 -16.64
C SER A 90 -2.88 -8.93 -17.08
N ILE A 91 -3.36 -7.89 -16.41
CA ILE A 91 -2.95 -6.51 -16.72
C ILE A 91 -1.46 -6.29 -16.43
N LEU A 92 -0.97 -6.71 -15.26
CA LEU A 92 0.42 -6.53 -14.84
C LEU A 92 1.40 -7.24 -15.79
N SER A 93 1.02 -8.41 -16.32
CA SER A 93 1.82 -9.13 -17.31
C SER A 93 2.01 -8.38 -18.63
N ILE A 94 1.11 -7.43 -18.96
CA ILE A 94 1.22 -6.57 -20.13
C ILE A 94 2.03 -5.31 -19.81
N THR A 95 1.90 -4.76 -18.60
CA THR A 95 2.65 -3.55 -18.21
C THR A 95 4.13 -3.83 -18.02
N ASP A 96 4.47 -5.02 -17.53
CA ASP A 96 5.85 -5.47 -17.27
C ASP A 96 6.65 -4.39 -16.51
N ASP A 97 7.93 -4.25 -16.80
CA ASP A 97 8.88 -3.32 -16.19
C ASP A 97 8.51 -1.83 -16.25
N THR A 98 7.44 -1.41 -16.94
CA THR A 98 7.10 0.02 -17.04
C THR A 98 6.22 0.57 -15.93
N LEU A 99 5.58 -0.30 -15.15
CA LEU A 99 4.65 0.14 -14.12
C LEU A 99 5.39 0.78 -12.92
N VAL A 100 5.04 2.01 -12.60
CA VAL A 100 5.63 2.81 -11.50
C VAL A 100 4.66 3.00 -10.35
N SER A 101 3.35 3.07 -10.66
CA SER A 101 2.29 3.30 -9.68
C SER A 101 1.11 2.35 -9.90
N LEU A 102 0.71 1.68 -8.81
CA LEU A 102 -0.42 0.77 -8.75
C LEU A 102 -1.34 1.15 -7.58
N ASN A 103 -2.59 1.45 -7.88
CA ASN A 103 -3.64 1.66 -6.88
C ASN A 103 -4.81 0.69 -7.14
N LEU A 104 -5.12 -0.13 -6.14
CA LEU A 104 -6.20 -1.11 -6.14
C LEU A 104 -7.11 -0.94 -4.92
N ASP A 105 -7.21 0.28 -4.40
CA ASP A 105 -7.96 0.55 -3.16
C ASP A 105 -9.41 0.09 -3.27
N GLY A 106 -9.92 -0.61 -2.26
CA GLY A 106 -11.31 -1.06 -2.19
C GLY A 106 -11.67 -2.19 -3.16
N CYS A 107 -10.70 -2.80 -3.84
CA CYS A 107 -10.90 -4.06 -4.57
C CYS A 107 -10.84 -5.24 -3.59
N SER A 108 -11.84 -5.36 -2.70
CA SER A 108 -11.85 -6.31 -1.58
C SER A 108 -11.91 -7.79 -1.97
N ASP A 109 -12.22 -8.13 -3.23
CA ASP A 109 -12.16 -9.52 -3.71
C ASP A 109 -10.73 -10.00 -4.04
N LEU A 110 -9.73 -9.10 -3.97
CA LEU A 110 -8.33 -9.42 -4.21
C LEU A 110 -7.66 -10.09 -2.99
N THR A 111 -6.85 -11.10 -3.26
CA THR A 111 -6.08 -11.85 -2.24
C THR A 111 -4.59 -11.58 -2.38
N GLU A 112 -3.74 -12.20 -1.55
CA GLU A 112 -2.28 -12.15 -1.74
C GLU A 112 -1.80 -12.72 -3.09
N LYS A 113 -2.67 -13.42 -3.85
CA LYS A 113 -2.33 -13.99 -5.16
C LYS A 113 -1.89 -12.94 -6.17
N PHE A 114 -2.57 -11.79 -6.31
CA PHE A 114 -2.11 -10.76 -7.25
C PHE A 114 -0.75 -10.17 -6.87
N LEU A 115 -0.40 -10.16 -5.58
CA LEU A 115 0.91 -9.71 -5.11
C LEU A 115 2.00 -10.71 -5.49
N ILE A 116 1.77 -12.01 -5.29
CA ILE A 116 2.75 -13.08 -5.53
C ILE A 116 2.91 -13.38 -7.03
N ASP A 117 1.80 -13.55 -7.74
CA ASP A 117 1.78 -13.98 -9.14
C ASP A 117 1.81 -12.80 -10.12
N GLY A 118 1.50 -11.59 -9.64
CA GLY A 118 1.44 -10.37 -10.44
C GLY A 118 2.57 -9.41 -10.12
N VAL A 119 2.44 -8.68 -9.01
CA VAL A 119 3.39 -7.63 -8.61
C VAL A 119 4.81 -8.17 -8.50
N ALA A 120 4.98 -9.29 -7.79
CA ALA A 120 6.28 -9.90 -7.57
C ALA A 120 6.93 -10.48 -8.84
N GLN A 121 6.16 -10.68 -9.92
CA GLN A 121 6.67 -11.22 -11.18
C GLN A 121 6.97 -10.14 -12.22
N PHE A 122 6.13 -9.11 -12.29
CA PHE A 122 6.10 -8.20 -13.45
C PHE A 122 6.46 -6.76 -13.14
N CYS A 123 6.60 -6.34 -11.87
CA CYS A 123 6.68 -4.92 -11.51
C CYS A 123 8.05 -4.48 -10.93
N PRO A 124 9.21 -4.73 -11.56
CA PRO A 124 10.52 -4.40 -10.98
C PRO A 124 10.75 -2.90 -10.69
N ASN A 125 9.98 -2.00 -11.30
CA ASN A 125 10.12 -0.55 -11.16
C ASN A 125 8.98 0.12 -10.37
N LEU A 126 8.11 -0.64 -9.71
CA LEU A 126 7.04 -0.06 -8.89
C LEU A 126 7.66 0.72 -7.74
N THR A 127 7.14 1.91 -7.50
CA THR A 127 7.53 2.77 -6.38
C THR A 127 6.34 3.23 -5.54
N HIS A 128 5.12 3.16 -6.09
CA HIS A 128 3.90 3.58 -5.41
C HIS A 128 2.90 2.42 -5.40
N LEU A 129 2.51 1.96 -4.22
CA LEU A 129 1.54 0.89 -4.02
C LEU A 129 0.44 1.34 -3.05
N SER A 130 -0.81 1.34 -3.50
CA SER A 130 -1.97 1.56 -2.65
C SER A 130 -2.93 0.39 -2.79
N ILE A 131 -3.22 -0.27 -1.67
CA ILE A 131 -4.10 -1.43 -1.59
C ILE A 131 -5.05 -1.31 -0.39
N GLN A 132 -5.50 -0.10 -0.10
CA GLN A 132 -6.31 0.19 1.06
C GLN A 132 -7.64 -0.56 1.02
N ASN A 133 -8.17 -0.96 2.18
CA ASN A 133 -9.43 -1.71 2.31
C ASN A 133 -9.42 -3.05 1.56
N LEU A 134 -8.27 -3.73 1.49
CA LEU A 134 -8.18 -5.14 1.09
C LEU A 134 -8.06 -6.00 2.34
N ASP A 135 -9.15 -6.65 2.72
CA ASP A 135 -9.30 -7.41 3.96
C ASP A 135 -9.05 -8.92 3.81
N GLN A 136 -8.95 -9.43 2.58
CA GLN A 136 -8.61 -10.83 2.30
C GLN A 136 -7.11 -11.13 2.35
N ILE A 137 -6.25 -10.11 2.39
CA ILE A 137 -4.80 -10.29 2.44
C ILE A 137 -4.36 -10.65 3.87
N SER A 138 -3.75 -11.82 4.01
CA SER A 138 -3.22 -12.31 5.29
C SER A 138 -1.83 -11.76 5.63
N ASP A 139 -1.48 -11.74 6.92
CA ASP A 139 -0.16 -11.33 7.43
C ASP A 139 0.98 -12.16 6.79
N ASP A 140 0.84 -13.48 6.79
CA ASP A 140 1.81 -14.40 6.18
C ASP A 140 1.85 -14.27 4.65
N GLY A 141 0.69 -14.09 4.00
CA GLY A 141 0.57 -13.94 2.56
C GLY A 141 1.28 -12.69 2.04
N PHE A 142 1.06 -11.55 2.70
CA PHE A 142 1.74 -10.29 2.36
C PHE A 142 3.25 -10.37 2.63
N ALA A 143 3.64 -10.94 3.77
CA ALA A 143 5.05 -11.15 4.11
C ALA A 143 5.76 -12.02 3.06
N GLN A 144 5.11 -13.11 2.62
CA GLN A 144 5.64 -13.97 1.57
C GLN A 144 5.72 -13.25 0.23
N ALA A 145 4.70 -12.47 -0.14
CA ALA A 145 4.72 -11.68 -1.36
C ALA A 145 5.91 -10.71 -1.40
N LEU A 146 6.20 -10.01 -0.31
CA LEU A 146 7.34 -9.09 -0.25
C LEU A 146 8.70 -9.78 -0.24
N LYS A 147 8.80 -10.97 0.35
CA LYS A 147 10.03 -11.79 0.24
C LYS A 147 10.31 -12.16 -1.21
N GLU A 148 9.29 -12.58 -1.96
CA GLU A 148 9.45 -12.86 -3.40
C GLU A 148 9.74 -11.58 -4.18
N TYR A 149 9.03 -10.50 -3.87
CA TYR A 149 9.18 -9.24 -4.58
C TYR A 149 10.56 -8.61 -4.41
N SER A 150 11.21 -8.81 -3.26
CA SER A 150 12.59 -8.35 -3.01
C SER A 150 13.62 -8.88 -4.01
N LYS A 151 13.32 -9.99 -4.69
CA LYS A 151 14.16 -10.59 -5.73
C LYS A 151 14.05 -9.85 -7.07
N VAL A 152 12.98 -9.09 -7.27
CA VAL A 152 12.61 -8.43 -8.53
C VAL A 152 12.71 -6.91 -8.41
N ASN A 153 12.13 -6.31 -7.37
CA ASN A 153 12.22 -4.87 -7.09
C ASN A 153 13.38 -4.56 -6.14
N VAL A 154 14.55 -4.33 -6.72
CA VAL A 154 15.75 -3.90 -5.96
C VAL A 154 15.71 -2.43 -5.56
N GLY A 155 14.83 -1.64 -6.21
CA GLY A 155 14.70 -0.19 -5.98
C GLY A 155 13.91 0.18 -4.74
N GLY A 156 13.13 -0.76 -4.18
CA GLY A 156 12.24 -0.51 -3.05
C GLY A 156 11.02 0.35 -3.41
N LEU A 157 10.05 0.40 -2.50
CA LEU A 157 8.89 1.28 -2.60
C LEU A 157 9.17 2.64 -1.94
N LEU A 158 8.59 3.69 -2.50
CA LEU A 158 8.62 5.06 -1.98
C LEU A 158 7.34 5.38 -1.20
N GLU A 159 6.18 4.98 -1.73
CA GLU A 159 4.87 5.27 -1.15
C GLU A 159 4.05 4.00 -1.02
N VAL A 160 3.59 3.70 0.21
CA VAL A 160 2.80 2.51 0.51
C VAL A 160 1.62 2.85 1.40
N TYR A 161 0.40 2.54 0.95
CA TYR A 161 -0.82 2.81 1.69
C TYR A 161 -1.62 1.53 1.93
N LEU A 162 -1.74 1.15 3.21
CA LEU A 162 -2.33 -0.10 3.69
C LEU A 162 -3.54 0.13 4.62
N THR A 163 -4.15 1.31 4.54
CA THR A 163 -5.27 1.69 5.40
C THR A 163 -6.36 0.62 5.38
N LYS A 164 -6.74 0.10 6.55
CA LYS A 164 -7.78 -0.93 6.71
C LYS A 164 -7.49 -2.27 6.02
N CYS A 165 -6.24 -2.62 5.77
CA CYS A 165 -5.85 -3.99 5.47
C CYS A 165 -5.78 -4.83 6.75
N ILE A 166 -6.94 -5.06 7.37
CA ILE A 166 -7.05 -5.55 8.76
C ILE A 166 -6.42 -6.93 9.02
N GLY A 167 -6.12 -7.70 7.98
CA GLY A 167 -5.41 -8.98 8.07
C GLY A 167 -3.88 -8.86 8.22
N LEU A 168 -3.32 -7.65 8.08
CA LEU A 168 -1.87 -7.42 8.17
C LEU A 168 -1.44 -7.13 9.61
N GLY A 169 -0.34 -7.78 10.02
CA GLY A 169 0.26 -7.67 11.34
C GLY A 169 1.77 -7.48 11.28
N ASP A 170 2.45 -7.98 12.31
CA ASP A 170 3.87 -7.74 12.54
C ASP A 170 4.76 -8.29 11.41
N LYS A 171 4.46 -9.49 10.88
CA LYS A 171 5.27 -10.13 9.84
C LYS A 171 5.20 -9.38 8.51
N ALA A 172 3.99 -8.98 8.12
CA ALA A 172 3.74 -8.21 6.90
C ALA A 172 4.52 -6.89 6.92
N ILE A 173 4.39 -6.12 8.00
CA ILE A 173 5.06 -4.83 8.12
C ILE A 173 6.57 -4.98 8.28
N TYR A 174 7.04 -6.04 8.95
CA TYR A 174 8.47 -6.32 9.03
C TYR A 174 9.10 -6.60 7.66
N GLU A 175 8.46 -7.43 6.83
CA GLU A 175 8.98 -7.69 5.47
C GLU A 175 8.86 -6.45 4.56
N LEU A 176 7.85 -5.60 4.75
CA LEU A 176 7.79 -4.28 4.11
C LEU A 176 8.98 -3.40 4.48
N PHE A 177 9.32 -3.36 5.76
CA PHE A 177 10.45 -2.58 6.25
C PHE A 177 11.79 -3.15 5.77
N LYS A 178 11.94 -4.49 5.69
CA LYS A 178 13.13 -5.12 5.12
C LYS A 178 13.28 -4.82 3.63
N HIS A 179 12.18 -4.83 2.88
CA HIS A 179 12.16 -4.58 1.45
C HIS A 179 12.41 -3.09 1.12
N SER A 180 11.64 -2.18 1.72
CA SER A 180 11.57 -0.77 1.33
C SER A 180 12.06 0.21 2.39
N GLY A 181 12.56 -0.23 3.55
CA GLY A 181 12.83 0.68 4.68
C GLY A 181 13.78 1.83 4.34
N HIS A 182 14.77 1.59 3.48
CA HIS A 182 15.74 2.60 3.06
C HIS A 182 15.22 3.59 2.01
N THR A 183 14.06 3.32 1.40
CA THR A 183 13.50 4.07 0.27
C THR A 183 12.16 4.73 0.61
N LEU A 184 11.41 4.18 1.58
CA LEU A 184 10.09 4.69 1.97
C LEU A 184 10.14 6.18 2.35
N VAL A 185 9.23 6.94 1.73
CA VAL A 185 9.00 8.38 1.92
C VAL A 185 7.65 8.61 2.58
N GLU A 186 6.62 7.87 2.16
CA GLU A 186 5.28 7.92 2.75
C GLU A 186 4.75 6.52 3.06
N LEU A 187 4.14 6.38 4.23
CA LEU A 187 3.55 5.13 4.68
C LEU A 187 2.23 5.40 5.40
N SER A 188 1.18 4.65 5.05
CA SER A 188 0.00 4.50 5.91
C SER A 188 -0.14 3.05 6.36
N ILE A 189 -0.10 2.85 7.67
CA ILE A 189 -0.44 1.61 8.39
C ILE A 189 -1.74 1.77 9.18
N ASN A 190 -2.58 2.71 8.76
CA ASN A 190 -3.78 3.07 9.49
C ASN A 190 -4.75 1.89 9.61
N SER A 191 -5.35 1.74 10.80
CA SER A 191 -6.28 0.65 11.12
C SER A 191 -5.68 -0.76 11.02
N LEU A 192 -4.34 -0.91 11.10
CA LEU A 192 -3.68 -2.22 11.23
C LEU A 192 -3.68 -2.67 12.71
N ASP A 193 -4.84 -3.11 13.19
CA ASP A 193 -5.11 -3.46 14.60
C ASP A 193 -4.31 -4.69 15.10
N LEU A 194 -3.74 -5.51 14.19
CA LEU A 194 -2.91 -6.67 14.55
C LEU A 194 -1.46 -6.31 14.89
N LEU A 195 -1.03 -5.07 14.63
CA LEU A 195 0.32 -4.63 14.98
C LEU A 195 0.48 -4.57 16.50
N THR A 196 1.55 -5.20 16.99
CA THR A 196 1.82 -5.25 18.42
C THR A 196 2.76 -4.14 18.84
N LYS A 197 2.57 -3.64 20.08
CA LYS A 197 3.52 -2.69 20.68
C LYS A 197 4.91 -3.31 20.80
N ASN A 198 4.99 -4.63 21.04
CA ASN A 198 6.26 -5.33 21.14
C ASN A 198 7.05 -5.25 19.82
N PHE A 199 6.42 -5.61 18.70
CA PHE A 199 7.01 -5.48 17.37
C PHE A 199 7.47 -4.06 17.06
N LEU A 200 6.58 -3.07 17.17
CA LEU A 200 6.92 -1.67 16.89
C LEU A 200 8.07 -1.17 17.78
N SER A 201 8.08 -1.56 19.06
CA SER A 201 9.18 -1.22 19.97
C SER A 201 10.49 -1.86 19.52
N GLN A 202 10.47 -3.11 19.02
CA GLN A 202 11.65 -3.80 18.55
C GLN A 202 12.23 -3.16 17.27
N VAL A 203 11.41 -2.92 16.25
CA VAL A 203 11.90 -2.41 14.96
C VAL A 203 12.42 -0.98 15.04
N PHE A 204 11.85 -0.15 15.92
CA PHE A 204 12.33 1.22 16.11
C PHE A 204 13.41 1.34 17.20
N THR A 205 13.85 0.25 17.84
CA THR A 205 14.93 0.28 18.84
C THR A 205 16.19 -0.43 18.33
N GLU A 206 17.32 0.28 18.37
CA GLU A 206 18.65 -0.27 18.03
C GLU A 206 18.93 -1.63 18.71
N ASP A 207 19.48 -2.59 17.97
CA ASP A 207 19.68 -3.98 18.44
C ASP A 207 20.59 -4.07 19.68
N SER A 208 21.49 -3.09 19.84
CA SER A 208 22.40 -3.00 20.98
C SER A 208 21.75 -2.52 22.29
N HIS A 209 20.52 -2.00 22.22
CA HIS A 209 19.80 -1.43 23.35
C HIS A 209 19.46 -2.48 24.42
N GLN A 210 19.43 -2.06 25.69
CA GLN A 210 19.25 -2.98 26.82
C GLN A 210 17.90 -3.72 26.78
N PHE A 211 16.85 -3.08 26.28
CA PHE A 211 15.53 -3.71 26.05
C PHE A 211 15.66 -4.95 25.17
N LYS A 212 16.33 -4.83 24.02
CA LYS A 212 16.49 -5.92 23.04
C LYS A 212 17.40 -7.04 23.56
N LYS A 213 18.45 -6.70 24.31
CA LYS A 213 19.31 -7.70 24.98
C LYS A 213 18.54 -8.51 26.03
N ARG A 214 17.68 -7.86 26.81
CA ARG A 214 16.83 -8.57 27.79
C ARG A 214 15.79 -9.45 27.11
N LEU A 215 15.19 -8.97 26.02
CA LEU A 215 14.23 -9.75 25.24
C LEU A 215 14.88 -11.03 24.67
N LEU A 216 16.09 -10.92 24.09
CA LEU A 216 16.84 -12.08 23.62
C LEU A 216 17.14 -13.08 24.74
N GLN A 217 17.60 -12.59 25.90
CA GLN A 217 17.85 -13.46 27.05
C GLN A 217 16.56 -14.18 27.51
N GLN A 218 15.42 -13.48 27.53
CA GLN A 218 14.14 -14.08 27.86
C GLN A 218 13.76 -15.17 26.86
N LEU A 219 13.89 -14.93 25.55
CA LEU A 219 13.62 -15.93 24.50
C LEU A 219 14.54 -17.16 24.57
N GLU A 220 15.78 -17.00 25.03
CA GLU A 220 16.70 -18.12 25.26
C GLU A 220 16.31 -18.94 26.50
N GLU A 221 15.72 -18.30 27.52
CA GLU A 221 15.34 -18.91 28.80
C GLU A 221 13.92 -19.50 28.79
N SER A 222 12.97 -18.83 28.14
CA SER A 222 11.60 -19.28 27.93
C SER A 222 11.51 -19.93 26.56
N GLN A 223 11.20 -21.22 26.48
CA GLN A 223 10.81 -21.91 25.24
C GLN A 223 9.45 -21.42 24.71
N ASP A 224 9.13 -20.14 24.89
CA ASP A 224 7.88 -19.53 24.51
C ASP A 224 7.94 -19.16 23.02
N GLU A 225 7.41 -20.06 22.19
CA GLU A 225 7.43 -19.92 20.72
C GLU A 225 6.55 -18.77 20.20
N GLU A 226 5.75 -18.11 21.07
CA GLU A 226 4.84 -17.03 20.66
C GLU A 226 5.53 -15.66 20.48
N VAL A 227 6.73 -15.46 21.04
CA VAL A 227 7.40 -14.15 20.99
C VAL A 227 8.47 -14.14 19.90
N GLU A 228 8.18 -13.47 18.78
CA GLU A 228 9.13 -13.29 17.68
C GLU A 228 10.14 -12.17 17.95
N TYR A 229 11.39 -12.37 17.49
CA TYR A 229 12.44 -11.36 17.52
C TYR A 229 12.58 -10.66 16.18
N TYR A 230 12.49 -9.32 16.19
CA TYR A 230 12.57 -8.47 15.00
C TYR A 230 13.76 -7.54 15.09
N ASN A 231 14.64 -7.52 14.09
CA ASN A 231 15.79 -6.62 14.06
C ASN A 231 15.37 -5.16 13.92
N HIS A 232 16.23 -4.25 14.38
CA HIS A 232 16.07 -2.82 14.15
C HIS A 232 16.01 -2.53 12.64
N ILE A 233 15.04 -1.70 12.21
CA ILE A 233 14.97 -1.20 10.84
C ILE A 233 15.10 0.33 10.84
N ARG A 234 15.87 0.82 9.89
CA ARG A 234 16.05 2.25 9.62
C ARG A 234 15.08 2.70 8.54
N LEU A 235 14.40 3.82 8.81
CA LEU A 235 13.55 4.52 7.85
C LEU A 235 14.11 5.93 7.58
N PRO A 236 15.28 6.05 6.92
CA PRO A 236 16.03 7.31 6.85
C PRO A 236 15.36 8.37 5.97
N LEU A 237 14.47 7.98 5.05
CA LEU A 237 13.80 8.87 4.10
C LEU A 237 12.33 9.12 4.42
N LEU A 238 11.77 8.45 5.44
CA LEU A 238 10.35 8.57 5.76
C LEU A 238 10.02 10.00 6.20
N THR A 239 9.08 10.63 5.52
CA THR A 239 8.64 12.02 5.79
C THR A 239 7.21 12.13 6.27
N TYR A 240 6.36 11.16 5.92
CA TYR A 240 4.97 11.07 6.33
C TYR A 240 4.64 9.65 6.84
N LEU A 241 4.00 9.57 8.00
CA LEU A 241 3.48 8.33 8.55
C LEU A 241 2.04 8.52 9.01
N ASP A 242 1.10 7.82 8.41
CA ASP A 242 -0.24 7.67 8.98
C ASP A 242 -0.31 6.36 9.77
N SER A 243 -0.33 6.49 11.09
CA SER A 243 -0.49 5.38 12.02
C SER A 243 -1.79 5.46 12.81
N GLY A 244 -2.79 6.19 12.30
CA GLY A 244 -4.08 6.31 12.98
C GLY A 244 -4.79 4.97 13.15
N PHE A 245 -5.56 4.82 14.23
CA PHE A 245 -6.27 3.60 14.59
C PHE A 245 -5.34 2.38 14.70
N VAL A 246 -4.09 2.59 15.08
CA VAL A 246 -3.14 1.52 15.40
C VAL A 246 -2.96 1.51 16.91
N ARG A 247 -3.78 0.71 17.61
CA ARG A 247 -3.88 0.70 19.09
C ARG A 247 -2.56 0.52 19.84
N ALA A 248 -1.57 -0.09 19.18
CA ALA A 248 -0.24 -0.25 19.72
C ALA A 248 0.49 1.08 19.91
N VAL A 249 0.25 2.07 19.03
CA VAL A 249 0.88 3.38 19.04
C VAL A 249 0.42 4.18 20.25
N ASP A 250 1.38 4.54 21.09
CA ASP A 250 1.19 5.35 22.28
C ASP A 250 2.28 6.43 22.39
N ASN A 251 2.25 7.21 23.47
CA ASN A 251 3.25 8.25 23.74
C ASN A 251 4.71 7.78 23.66
N GLU A 252 5.00 6.53 24.08
CA GLU A 252 6.35 5.98 24.08
C GLU A 252 6.77 5.67 22.64
N LEU A 253 5.92 4.98 21.88
CA LEU A 253 6.18 4.70 20.47
C LEU A 253 6.27 5.96 19.62
N LEU A 254 5.43 6.98 19.87
CA LEU A 254 5.54 8.27 19.20
C LEU A 254 6.94 8.89 19.36
N SER A 255 7.48 8.81 20.59
CA SER A 255 8.81 9.32 20.89
C SER A 255 9.87 8.51 20.13
N LEU A 256 9.76 7.17 20.18
CA LEU A 256 10.69 6.24 19.55
C LEU A 256 10.70 6.37 18.02
N ILE A 257 9.51 6.44 17.39
CA ILE A 257 9.36 6.64 15.93
C ILE A 257 10.01 7.97 15.53
N GLY A 258 9.76 9.04 16.29
CA GLY A 258 10.33 10.35 16.01
C GLY A 258 11.86 10.37 16.10
N GLU A 259 12.44 9.64 17.05
CA GLU A 259 13.90 9.50 17.20
C GLU A 259 14.52 8.62 16.09
N SER A 260 13.84 7.55 15.68
CA SER A 260 14.32 6.58 14.71
C SER A 260 14.11 6.99 13.25
N CYS A 261 13.21 7.94 12.98
CA CYS A 261 12.92 8.46 11.64
C CYS A 261 13.33 9.95 11.54
N PRO A 262 14.61 10.26 11.22
CA PRO A 262 15.15 11.62 11.31
C PRO A 262 14.54 12.61 10.31
N GLN A 263 13.97 12.13 9.20
CA GLN A 263 13.31 12.96 8.19
C GLN A 263 11.79 13.07 8.38
N LEU A 264 11.22 12.39 9.38
CA LEU A 264 9.77 12.36 9.58
C LEU A 264 9.25 13.75 9.95
N LYS A 265 8.38 14.30 9.12
CA LYS A 265 7.81 15.64 9.28
C LYS A 265 6.41 15.59 9.84
N ILE A 266 5.62 14.60 9.44
CA ILE A 266 4.21 14.46 9.81
C ILE A 266 3.97 13.04 10.27
N ILE A 267 3.32 12.89 11.43
CA ILE A 267 2.73 11.64 11.86
C ILE A 267 1.27 11.87 12.27
N GLU A 268 0.37 11.08 11.69
CA GLU A 268 -1.06 11.07 12.05
C GLU A 268 -1.35 9.92 13.01
N VAL A 269 -2.06 10.22 14.11
CA VAL A 269 -2.40 9.27 15.18
C VAL A 269 -3.88 9.32 15.57
N TYR A 270 -4.73 9.64 14.60
CA TYR A 270 -6.18 9.70 14.80
C TYR A 270 -6.71 8.40 15.41
N GLY A 271 -7.50 8.48 16.49
CA GLY A 271 -8.08 7.30 17.13
C GLY A 271 -7.14 6.52 18.06
N ASP A 272 -5.85 6.89 18.12
CA ASP A 272 -4.89 6.29 19.05
C ASP A 272 -5.05 6.94 20.43
N ASN A 273 -6.00 6.45 21.22
CA ASN A 273 -6.40 7.06 22.50
C ASN A 273 -5.26 7.19 23.54
N ARG A 274 -4.13 6.52 23.33
CA ARG A 274 -2.93 6.58 24.19
C ARG A 274 -1.90 7.62 23.72
N CYS A 275 -2.11 8.25 22.58
CA CYS A 275 -1.37 9.40 22.07
C CYS A 275 -1.96 10.69 22.64
N THR A 276 -1.27 11.28 23.61
CA THR A 276 -1.73 12.46 24.37
C THR A 276 -0.66 13.55 24.40
N SER A 277 -0.99 14.71 24.97
CA SER A 277 -0.07 15.83 25.17
C SER A 277 1.17 15.52 26.03
N LYS A 278 1.23 14.33 26.65
CA LYS A 278 2.38 13.85 27.43
C LYS A 278 3.47 13.20 26.56
N ALA A 279 3.22 12.94 25.28
CA ALA A 279 4.22 12.39 24.37
C ALA A 279 5.44 13.32 24.25
N ARG A 280 6.65 12.76 24.23
CA ARG A 280 7.86 13.54 23.93
C ARG A 280 8.05 13.56 22.43
N ILE A 281 7.90 14.73 21.84
CA ILE A 281 7.96 14.89 20.38
C ILE A 281 9.30 15.51 20.00
N ARG A 282 9.98 14.89 19.02
CA ARG A 282 11.21 15.43 18.43
C ARG A 282 10.93 16.82 17.84
N PRO A 283 11.83 17.82 18.04
CA PRO A 283 11.69 19.12 17.38
C PRO A 283 11.53 19.00 15.86
N GLY A 284 10.54 19.70 15.30
CA GLY A 284 10.26 19.70 13.85
C GLY A 284 9.33 18.57 13.37
N LEU A 285 8.98 17.61 14.23
CA LEU A 285 7.94 16.62 13.93
C LEU A 285 6.57 17.18 14.31
N MET A 286 5.66 17.23 13.33
CA MET A 286 4.26 17.55 13.53
C MET A 286 3.47 16.28 13.80
N VAL A 287 2.75 16.23 14.93
CA VAL A 287 1.84 15.14 15.28
C VAL A 287 0.42 15.66 15.13
N ILE A 288 -0.40 14.94 14.36
CA ILE A 288 -1.80 15.31 14.07
C ILE A 288 -2.73 14.24 14.63
N GLY A 289 -3.85 14.67 15.23
CA GLY A 289 -4.93 13.76 15.61
C GLY A 289 -4.77 13.14 17.00
N ARG A 290 -3.99 13.75 17.89
CA ARG A 290 -3.85 13.27 19.28
C ARG A 290 -5.19 13.39 19.98
N GLN A 291 -5.42 12.51 20.95
CA GLN A 291 -6.63 12.55 21.79
C GLN A 291 -6.85 13.90 22.50
N SER A 292 -5.76 14.63 22.76
CA SER A 292 -5.78 15.93 23.43
C SER A 292 -5.84 17.13 22.49
N ASP A 293 -5.81 16.92 21.17
CA ASP A 293 -5.93 18.02 20.22
C ASP A 293 -7.43 18.40 20.17
N GLU A 294 -7.76 19.60 20.67
CA GLU A 294 -9.11 20.16 20.51
C GLU A 294 -9.32 20.53 19.03
N ILE A 295 -10.51 20.20 18.51
CA ILE A 295 -10.97 20.56 17.15
C ILE A 295 -11.35 22.03 17.12
#